data_AF-A0A6P0I9U0-F1
#
_entry.id   AF-A0A6P0I9U0-F1
#
_cell.length_a   1.000
_cell.length_b   1.000
_cell.length_c   1.000
_cell.angle_alpha   90.00
_cell.angle_beta   90.00
_cell.angle_gamma   90.00
#
_symmetry.space_group_name_H-M   'P 1'
#
loop_
_entity.id
_entity.type
_entity.pdbx_description
1 polymer ?
#
loop_
_entity_poly.entity_id
_entity_poly.type
_entity_poly.pdbx_seq_one_letter_code
_entity_poly.pdbx_strand_id
1 'polypeptide(L)'
;MRLVTPKEACWILEIPIKMLEHMEQEGTIKMHKTQNGVRRFDLDSLTGGLKRMINPDKLPENRQASGLVKTKEAVIALGVTDRTLRNWESAGKIKSTRTSNGRKLYDLDSVVYEG
;
A
#
# COMPACT_ATOMS: atom_id res chain seq x y z
N MET A 1 -11.25 -2.89 -0.81
CA MET A 1 -10.20 -2.17 -1.52
C MET A 1 -8.88 -2.75 -1.06
N ARG A 2 -8.22 -3.51 -1.94
CA ARG A 2 -6.98 -4.20 -1.65
C ARG A 2 -5.85 -3.42 -2.29
N LEU A 3 -5.36 -2.42 -1.56
CA LEU A 3 -4.31 -1.53 -2.01
C LEU A 3 -2.92 -2.16 -1.90
N VAL A 4 -2.21 -2.20 -3.02
CA VAL A 4 -0.83 -2.71 -3.09
C VAL A 4 0.10 -1.71 -3.77
N THR A 5 1.39 -1.75 -3.46
CA THR A 5 2.39 -0.96 -4.17
C THR A 5 2.49 -1.40 -5.64
N PRO A 6 3.02 -0.57 -6.55
CA PRO A 6 3.22 -0.97 -7.94
C PRO A 6 4.05 -2.25 -8.08
N LYS A 7 5.10 -2.39 -7.25
CA LYS A 7 5.98 -3.56 -7.26
C LYS A 7 5.23 -4.84 -6.85
N GLU A 8 4.40 -4.74 -5.82
CA GLU A 8 3.58 -5.87 -5.37
C GLU A 8 2.51 -6.23 -6.39
N ALA A 9 1.85 -5.24 -7.03
CA ALA A 9 0.91 -5.52 -8.10
C ALA A 9 1.56 -6.32 -9.23
N CYS A 10 2.75 -5.90 -9.70
CA CYS A 10 3.51 -6.66 -10.69
C CYS A 10 3.83 -8.09 -10.22
N TRP A 11 4.23 -8.23 -8.96
CA TRP A 11 4.56 -9.54 -8.38
C TRP A 11 3.35 -10.47 -8.29
N ILE A 12 2.21 -9.95 -7.83
CA ILE A 12 0.96 -10.69 -7.61
C ILE A 12 0.31 -11.08 -8.94
N LEU A 13 0.34 -10.18 -9.93
CA LEU A 13 -0.26 -10.39 -11.24
C LEU A 13 0.71 -11.06 -12.23
N GLU A 14 1.97 -11.25 -11.83
CA GLU A 14 3.05 -11.81 -12.66
C GLU A 14 3.26 -11.07 -13.98
N ILE A 15 3.10 -9.74 -13.94
CA ILE A 15 3.24 -8.87 -15.11
C ILE A 15 4.41 -7.89 -14.97
N PRO A 16 5.00 -7.42 -16.08
CA PRO A 16 5.97 -6.34 -16.05
C PRO A 16 5.31 -5.00 -15.70
N ILE A 17 6.09 -4.06 -15.15
CA ILE A 17 5.60 -2.72 -14.75
C ILE A 17 4.91 -1.96 -15.88
N LYS A 18 5.43 -2.06 -17.11
CA LYS A 18 4.81 -1.41 -18.27
C LYS A 18 3.40 -1.93 -18.56
N MET A 19 3.15 -3.21 -18.30
CA MET A 19 1.81 -3.79 -18.45
C MET A 19 0.89 -3.26 -17.36
N LEU A 20 1.36 -3.17 -16.11
CA LEU A 20 0.58 -2.59 -15.02
C LEU A 20 0.21 -1.12 -15.30
N GLU A 21 1.14 -0.33 -15.83
CA GLU A 21 0.91 1.06 -16.24
C GLU A 21 -0.07 1.16 -17.41
N HIS A 22 0.02 0.27 -18.39
CA HIS A 22 -0.96 0.21 -19.47
C HIS A 22 -2.36 -0.15 -18.95
N MET A 23 -2.45 -1.14 -18.05
CA MET A 23 -3.72 -1.51 -17.42
C MET A 23 -4.34 -0.36 -16.61
N GLU A 24 -3.51 0.47 -15.97
CA GLU A 24 -3.97 1.70 -15.30
C GLU A 24 -4.55 2.70 -16.30
N GLN A 25 -3.84 2.96 -17.41
CA GLN A 25 -4.24 3.91 -18.46
C GLN A 25 -5.56 3.51 -19.12
N GLU A 26 -5.74 2.21 -19.36
CA GLU A 26 -6.96 1.64 -19.93
C GLU A 26 -8.10 1.52 -18.89
N GLY A 27 -7.88 1.91 -17.64
CA GLY A 27 -8.89 1.81 -16.57
C GLY A 27 -9.20 0.38 -16.13
N THR A 28 -8.36 -0.58 -16.53
CA THR A 28 -8.49 -2.01 -16.19
C THR A 28 -8.20 -2.27 -14.70
N ILE A 29 -7.35 -1.44 -14.09
CA ILE A 29 -7.09 -1.41 -12.65
C ILE A 29 -7.03 0.04 -12.19
N LYS A 30 -7.58 0.32 -11.01
CA LYS A 30 -7.55 1.65 -10.38
C LYS A 30 -6.26 1.84 -9.60
N MET A 31 -5.73 3.04 -9.67
CA MET A 31 -4.61 3.52 -8.86
C MET A 31 -5.08 4.70 -8.02
N HIS A 32 -4.75 4.63 -6.73
CA HIS A 32 -4.97 5.67 -5.74
C HIS A 32 -3.63 6.23 -5.30
N LYS A 33 -3.59 7.51 -4.94
CA LYS A 33 -2.40 8.08 -4.32
C LYS A 33 -2.66 8.26 -2.83
N THR A 34 -1.65 8.04 -1.99
CA THR A 34 -1.71 8.63 -0.65
C THR A 34 -1.64 10.15 -0.78
N GLN A 35 -2.00 10.91 0.26
CA GLN A 35 -1.80 12.37 0.36
C GLN A 35 -0.33 12.84 0.19
N ASN A 36 0.59 11.90 -0.03
CA ASN A 36 2.01 12.11 -0.28
C ASN A 36 2.44 11.67 -1.68
N GLY A 37 1.49 11.35 -2.55
CA GLY A 37 1.73 10.96 -3.94
C GLY A 37 2.20 9.51 -4.11
N VAL A 38 2.19 8.68 -3.06
CA VAL A 38 2.58 7.27 -3.19
C VAL A 38 1.45 6.50 -3.86
N ARG A 39 1.76 5.90 -5.01
CA ARG A 39 0.81 5.14 -5.82
C ARG A 39 0.45 3.81 -5.16
N ARG A 40 -0.82 3.46 -5.22
CA ARG A 40 -1.43 2.24 -4.69
C ARG A 40 -2.44 1.69 -5.66
N PHE A 41 -2.22 0.48 -6.14
CA PHE A 41 -3.13 -0.19 -7.05
C PHE A 41 -4.18 -0.97 -6.25
N ASP A 42 -5.45 -0.81 -6.61
CA ASP A 42 -6.55 -1.58 -6.02
C ASP A 42 -6.77 -2.89 -6.79
N LEU A 43 -6.32 -4.00 -6.22
CA LEU A 43 -6.52 -5.31 -6.86
C LEU A 43 -8.00 -5.69 -6.96
N ASP A 44 -8.87 -5.18 -6.07
CA ASP A 44 -10.31 -5.47 -6.11
C ASP A 44 -10.99 -4.79 -7.31
N SER A 45 -10.38 -3.73 -7.84
CA SER A 45 -10.87 -2.96 -8.99
C SER A 45 -10.64 -3.62 -10.35
N LEU A 46 -9.83 -4.69 -10.41
CA LEU A 46 -9.56 -5.40 -11.66
C LEU A 46 -10.85 -5.83 -12.35
N THR A 47 -10.96 -5.58 -13.65
CA THR A 47 -12.19 -5.83 -14.41
C THR A 47 -12.28 -7.25 -14.96
N GLY A 48 -13.50 -7.78 -15.03
CA GLY A 48 -13.82 -9.03 -15.72
C GLY A 48 -12.99 -10.24 -15.29
N GLY A 49 -12.48 -10.99 -16.28
CA GLY A 49 -11.71 -12.21 -16.08
C GLY A 49 -10.31 -12.01 -15.50
N LEU A 50 -9.80 -10.77 -15.47
CA LEU A 50 -8.44 -10.47 -15.01
C LEU A 50 -8.26 -10.64 -13.51
N LYS A 51 -9.36 -10.69 -12.74
CA LYS A 51 -9.33 -11.10 -11.32
C LYS A 51 -8.70 -12.48 -11.12
N ARG A 52 -8.74 -13.35 -12.13
CA ARG A 52 -8.13 -14.69 -12.11
C ARG A 52 -6.59 -14.66 -12.19
N MET A 53 -6.00 -13.53 -12.60
CA MET A 53 -4.54 -13.35 -12.63
C MET A 53 -3.94 -13.08 -11.25
N ILE A 54 -4.77 -12.79 -10.25
CA ILE A 54 -4.29 -12.58 -8.88
C ILE A 54 -3.77 -13.93 -8.36
N ASN A 55 -2.44 -14.06 -8.23
CA ASN A 55 -1.84 -15.24 -7.62
C ASN A 55 -2.02 -15.16 -6.09
N PRO A 56 -2.83 -16.05 -5.46
CA PRO A 56 -3.12 -15.99 -4.04
C PRO A 56 -1.89 -16.26 -3.18
N ASP A 57 -0.95 -17.09 -3.64
CA ASP A 57 0.27 -17.45 -2.89
C ASP A 57 1.29 -16.30 -2.86
N LYS A 58 1.16 -15.36 -3.81
CA LYS A 58 2.00 -14.16 -3.90
C LYS A 58 1.37 -12.95 -3.24
N LEU A 59 0.15 -13.08 -2.72
CA LEU A 59 -0.40 -12.06 -1.84
C LEU A 59 0.52 -11.97 -0.61
N PRO A 60 0.91 -10.77 -0.18
CA PRO A 60 1.69 -10.64 1.04
C PRO A 60 0.89 -11.27 2.19
N GLU A 61 1.36 -12.41 2.72
CA GLU A 61 0.72 -13.21 3.78
C GLU A 61 0.48 -12.42 5.08
N ASN A 62 0.92 -11.17 5.15
CA ASN A 62 0.93 -10.39 6.38
C ASN A 62 0.47 -8.94 6.18
N ARG A 63 -0.55 -8.73 5.35
CA ARG A 63 -1.21 -7.42 5.21
C ARG A 63 -2.55 -7.32 5.94
N GLN A 64 -2.67 -8.00 7.07
CA GLN A 64 -3.55 -7.54 8.16
C GLN A 64 -2.82 -6.53 9.07
N ALA A 65 -1.84 -5.81 8.54
CA ALA A 65 -1.33 -4.62 9.19
C ALA A 65 -2.37 -3.49 9.03
N SER A 66 -3.54 -3.70 9.62
CA SER A 66 -4.49 -2.65 9.99
C SER A 66 -4.18 -2.26 11.43
N GLY A 67 -4.39 -0.99 11.77
CA GLY A 67 -4.08 -0.46 13.08
C GLY A 67 -2.58 -0.26 13.33
N LEU A 68 -2.18 -0.49 14.59
CA LEU A 68 -0.92 -0.03 15.16
C LEU A 68 0.23 -1.00 14.93
N VAL A 69 1.21 -0.61 14.11
CA VAL A 69 2.37 -1.44 13.77
C VAL A 69 3.71 -0.74 14.05
N LYS A 70 4.78 -1.49 14.19
CA LYS A 70 6.12 -0.93 14.44
C LYS A 70 6.61 -0.19 13.20
N THR A 71 7.59 0.71 13.38
CA THR A 71 8.21 1.47 12.28
C THR A 71 8.59 0.61 11.08
N LYS A 72 9.28 -0.52 11.28
CA LYS A 72 9.70 -1.39 10.15
C LYS A 72 8.51 -2.00 9.42
N GLU A 73 7.50 -2.44 10.15
CA GLU A 73 6.28 -3.00 9.60
C GLU A 73 5.53 -1.92 8.80
N ALA A 74 5.45 -0.69 9.34
CA ALA A 74 4.85 0.45 8.66
C ALA A 74 5.60 0.83 7.36
N VAL A 75 6.93 0.91 7.38
CA VAL A 75 7.77 1.19 6.22
C VAL A 75 7.53 0.18 5.10
N ILE A 76 7.48 -1.11 5.44
CA ILE A 76 7.22 -2.20 4.49
C ILE A 76 5.78 -2.11 3.96
N ALA A 77 4.80 -2.00 4.86
CA ALA A 77 3.39 -1.92 4.48
C ALA A 77 3.13 -0.71 3.57
N LEU A 78 3.73 0.45 3.90
CA LEU A 78 3.61 1.71 3.19
C LEU A 78 4.54 1.82 1.97
N GLY A 79 5.49 0.91 1.80
CA GLY A 79 6.41 0.94 0.66
C GLY A 79 7.23 2.23 0.59
N VAL A 80 7.54 2.83 1.75
CA VAL A 80 8.29 4.09 1.88
C VAL A 80 9.56 3.87 2.69
N THR A 81 10.44 4.87 2.76
CA THR A 81 11.62 4.82 3.64
C THR A 81 11.27 5.25 5.07
N ASP A 82 12.09 4.88 6.06
CA ASP A 82 11.96 5.39 7.44
C ASP A 82 11.95 6.92 7.51
N ARG A 83 12.75 7.57 6.65
CA ARG A 83 12.78 9.04 6.56
C ARG A 83 11.44 9.58 6.07
N THR A 84 10.90 8.98 5.02
CA THR A 84 9.59 9.35 4.48
C THR A 84 8.49 9.15 5.52
N LEU A 85 8.50 8.02 6.22
CA LEU A 85 7.52 7.73 7.28
C LEU A 85 7.57 8.78 8.41
N ARG A 86 8.77 9.16 8.87
CA ARG A 86 8.93 10.22 9.87
C ARG A 86 8.44 11.58 9.36
N ASN A 87 8.74 11.92 8.11
CA ASN A 87 8.24 13.16 7.51
C ASN A 87 6.70 13.18 7.45
N TRP A 88 6.08 12.04 7.16
CA TRP A 88 4.62 11.92 7.13
C TRP A 88 4.00 12.11 8.51
N GLU A 89 4.61 11.52 9.53
CA GLU A 89 4.21 11.72 10.93
C GLU A 89 4.32 13.19 11.33
N SER A 90 5.47 13.84 11.06
CA SER A 90 5.65 15.26 11.38
C SER A 90 4.69 16.18 10.62
N ALA A 91 4.25 15.77 9.42
CA ALA A 91 3.26 16.47 8.62
C ALA A 91 1.81 16.11 8.97
N GLY A 92 1.56 15.23 9.96
CA GLY A 92 0.23 14.81 10.38
C GLY A 92 -0.51 13.89 9.40
N LYS A 93 0.17 13.30 8.42
CA LYS A 93 -0.40 12.47 7.36
C LYS A 93 -0.53 10.98 7.73
N ILE A 94 0.04 10.63 8.88
CA ILE A 94 -0.12 9.34 9.55
C ILE A 94 -0.02 9.59 11.05
N LYS A 95 -0.87 8.92 11.83
CA LYS A 95 -0.84 8.98 13.30
C LYS A 95 0.15 7.96 13.85
N SER A 96 0.72 8.28 15.00
CA SER A 96 1.50 7.35 15.79
C SER A 96 1.10 7.43 17.25
N THR A 97 1.33 6.34 17.97
CA THR A 97 1.22 6.30 19.43
C THR A 97 2.49 5.70 20.02
N ARG A 98 2.68 5.89 21.32
CA ARG A 98 3.75 5.23 22.07
C ARG A 98 3.14 4.25 23.04
N THR A 99 3.73 3.06 23.10
CA THR A 99 3.43 2.08 24.15
C THR A 99 3.95 2.57 25.50
N SER A 100 3.50 1.94 26.59
CA SER A 100 3.97 2.20 27.96
C SER A 100 5.49 2.07 28.13
N ASN A 101 6.14 1.22 27.33
CA ASN A 101 7.60 1.08 27.28
C ASN A 101 8.31 2.00 26.26
N GLY A 102 7.61 3.02 25.74
CA GLY A 102 8.17 4.07 24.87
C GLY A 102 8.37 3.69 23.41
N ARG A 103 7.95 2.50 22.96
CA ARG A 103 8.06 2.10 21.55
C ARG A 103 7.01 2.81 20.72
N LYS A 104 7.42 3.31 19.55
CA LYS A 104 6.53 3.99 18.59
C LYS A 104 5.80 2.97 17.72
N LEU A 105 4.48 3.12 17.63
CA LEU A 105 3.60 2.38 16.74
C LEU A 105 2.90 3.37 15.80
N TYR A 106 2.81 3.04 14.52
CA TYR A 106 2.14 3.83 13.49
C TYR A 106 0.78 3.21 13.17
N ASP A 107 -0.23 4.07 13.03
CA ASP A 107 -1.57 3.67 12.65
C ASP A 107 -1.70 3.69 11.12
N LEU A 108 -1.71 2.52 10.50
CA LEU A 108 -1.79 2.42 9.03
C LEU A 108 -3.16 2.82 8.48
N ASP A 109 -4.22 2.69 9.27
CA ASP A 109 -5.57 3.06 8.85
C ASP A 109 -5.77 4.59 8.85
N SER A 110 -4.90 5.32 9.56
CA SER A 110 -4.90 6.78 9.57
C SER A 110 -4.30 7.42 8.31
N VAL A 111 -3.74 6.62 7.39
CA VAL A 111 -3.18 7.14 6.14
C VAL A 111 -4.32 7.61 5.24
N VAL A 112 -4.29 8.89 4.89
CA VAL A 112 -5.26 9.49 3.98
C VAL A 112 -4.90 9.15 2.54
N TYR A 113 -5.86 8.57 1.82
CA TYR A 113 -5.77 8.29 0.39
C TYR A 113 -6.58 9.34 -0.38
N GLU A 114 -5.97 9.88 -1.43
CA GLU A 114 -6.60 10.75 -2.43
C GLU A 114 -7.07 9.87 -3.60
N GLY A 115 -8.31 10.13 -4.03
CA GLY A 115 -8.98 9.43 -5.12
C GLY A 115 -8.43 9.79 -6.49
#